data_AF-A0A257THY8-F1
#
_entry.id   AF-A0A257THY8-F1
#
_cell.length_a   1.000
_cell.length_b   1.000
_cell.length_c   1.000
_cell.angle_alpha   90.00
_cell.angle_beta   90.00
_cell.angle_gamma   90.00
#
_symmetry.space_group_name_H-M   'P 1'
#
loop_
_entity.id
_entity.type
_entity.pdbx_description
1 polymer ?
#
loop_
_entity_poly.entity_id
_entity_poly.type
_entity_poly.pdbx_seq_one_letter_code
_entity_poly.pdbx_strand_id
1 'polypeptide(L)'
;GQAAARAMISLGRGGVIVNTASMAAKQGRVPFLADYVASKFAVMGLTQAMAFELAAHKIRVNAVCPSSTPLYCTVSGEVIAARAIDESGG
;
A
#
# COMPACT_ATOMS: atom_id res chain seq x y z
N GLY A 1 3.59 9.64 0.88
CA GLY A 1 3.00 9.05 -0.33
C GLY A 1 3.09 9.98 -1.53
N GLN A 2 2.18 10.95 -1.65
CA GLN A 2 2.03 11.74 -2.88
C GLN A 2 3.25 12.58 -3.29
N ALA A 3 4.00 13.15 -2.34
CA ALA A 3 5.24 13.88 -2.68
C ALA A 3 6.30 12.96 -3.30
N ALA A 4 6.49 11.76 -2.72
CA ALA A 4 7.38 10.75 -3.27
C ALA A 4 6.89 10.27 -4.65
N ALA A 5 5.59 10.05 -4.82
CA ALA A 5 5.00 9.68 -6.10
C ALA A 5 5.29 10.72 -7.20
N ARG A 6 5.06 12.01 -6.92
CA ARG A 6 5.36 13.09 -7.87
C ARG A 6 6.83 13.12 -8.27
N ALA A 7 7.74 12.96 -7.31
CA ALA A 7 9.17 12.92 -7.59
C ALA A 7 9.55 11.68 -8.43
N MET A 8 8.99 10.51 -8.12
CA MET A 8 9.24 9.28 -8.89
C MET A 8 8.70 9.39 -10.32
N ILE A 9 7.52 9.99 -10.50
CA ILE A 9 6.94 10.28 -11.82
C ILE A 9 7.84 11.23 -12.60
N SER A 10 8.29 12.34 -12.00
CA SER A 10 9.16 13.31 -12.69
C SER A 10 10.50 12.72 -13.09
N LEU A 11 11.01 11.76 -12.33
CA LEU A 11 12.25 11.04 -12.65
C LEU A 11 12.04 9.97 -13.72
N GLY A 12 10.82 9.47 -13.93
CA GLY A 12 10.50 8.47 -14.97
C GLY A 12 11.09 7.07 -14.74
N ARG A 13 11.67 6.79 -13.56
CA ARG A 13 12.38 5.54 -13.27
C ARG A 13 11.50 4.46 -12.61
N GLY A 14 10.24 4.77 -12.34
CA GLY A 14 9.37 3.95 -11.50
C GLY A 14 9.84 3.95 -10.04
N GLY A 15 9.36 3.00 -9.24
CA GLY A 15 9.80 2.90 -7.85
C GLY A 15 8.91 2.06 -6.94
N VAL A 16 9.19 2.15 -5.64
CA VAL A 16 8.42 1.48 -4.60
C VAL A 16 8.14 2.45 -3.46
N ILE A 17 6.88 2.57 -3.08
CA ILE A 17 6.44 3.32 -1.90
C ILE A 17 5.96 2.30 -0.85
N VAL A 18 6.39 2.47 0.40
CA VAL A 18 5.97 1.62 1.52
C VAL A 18 5.35 2.50 2.60
N ASN A 19 4.11 2.19 2.98
CA ASN A 19 3.38 2.84 4.06
C ASN A 19 3.43 1.99 5.34
N THR A 20 3.31 2.64 6.50
CA THR A 20 3.26 1.94 7.80
C THR A 20 1.84 1.93 8.36
N ALA A 21 1.22 0.75 8.35
CA ALA A 21 -0.09 0.47 8.90
C ALA A 21 0.03 -0.06 10.35
N SER A 22 -0.83 -1.01 10.74
CA SER A 22 -0.87 -1.66 12.06
C SER A 22 -1.75 -2.91 11.97
N MET A 23 -1.69 -3.85 12.91
CA MET A 23 -2.69 -4.94 12.99
C MET A 23 -4.13 -4.41 13.07
N ALA A 24 -4.31 -3.22 13.65
CA ALA A 24 -5.58 -2.49 13.67
C ALA A 24 -6.10 -2.15 12.27
N ALA A 25 -5.27 -2.23 11.22
CA ALA A 25 -5.67 -2.05 9.83
C ALA A 25 -6.34 -3.29 9.20
N LYS A 26 -6.28 -4.44 9.88
CA LYS A 26 -6.88 -5.71 9.44
C LYS A 26 -8.03 -6.17 10.34
N GLN A 27 -8.00 -5.81 11.63
CA GLN A 27 -9.09 -6.13 12.56
C GLN A 27 -9.38 -4.96 13.49
N GLY A 28 -10.67 -4.69 13.73
CA GLY A 28 -11.13 -3.67 14.67
C GLY A 28 -11.14 -4.12 16.14
N ARG A 29 -10.41 -5.19 16.49
CA ARG A 29 -10.41 -5.78 17.84
C ARG A 29 -9.42 -5.06 18.77
N VAL A 30 -9.48 -3.74 18.78
CA VAL A 30 -8.68 -2.88 19.68
C VAL A 30 -9.66 -2.01 20.46
N PRO A 31 -10.04 -2.40 21.70
CA PRO A 31 -10.99 -1.64 22.51
C PRO A 31 -10.53 -0.20 22.74
N PHE A 32 -11.49 0.72 22.79
CA PHE A 32 -11.29 2.15 23.08
C PHE A 32 -10.41 2.93 22.08
N LEU A 33 -10.12 2.36 20.91
CA LEU A 33 -9.23 2.94 19.89
C LEU A 33 -9.87 2.93 18.49
N ALA A 34 -11.17 3.24 18.41
CA ALA A 34 -11.94 3.19 17.16
C ALA A 34 -11.42 4.17 16.09
N ASP A 35 -10.99 5.36 16.51
CA ASP A 35 -10.36 6.39 15.69
C ASP A 35 -8.99 5.92 15.14
N TYR A 36 -8.19 5.25 15.96
CA TYR A 36 -6.93 4.64 15.55
C TYR A 36 -7.15 3.48 14.58
N VAL A 37 -8.12 2.60 14.84
CA VAL A 37 -8.53 1.53 13.92
C VAL A 37 -8.97 2.13 12.58
N ALA A 38 -9.86 3.11 12.57
CA ALA A 38 -10.32 3.78 11.36
C ALA A 38 -9.16 4.40 10.58
N SER A 39 -8.25 5.09 11.26
CA SER A 39 -7.05 5.68 10.66
C SER A 39 -6.15 4.62 10.02
N LYS A 40 -6.01 3.45 10.62
CA LYS A 40 -5.17 2.36 10.11
C LYS A 40 -5.83 1.59 8.97
N PHE A 41 -7.15 1.45 8.97
CA PHE A 41 -7.92 1.02 7.79
C PHE A 41 -7.80 2.02 6.63
N ALA A 42 -7.82 3.33 6.92
CA ALA A 42 -7.63 4.36 5.90
C ALA A 42 -6.24 4.27 5.23
N VAL A 43 -5.19 3.90 5.97
CA VAL A 43 -3.86 3.64 5.37
C VAL A 43 -3.90 2.50 4.35
N MET A 44 -4.72 1.47 4.57
CA MET A 44 -4.87 0.36 3.62
C MET A 44 -5.61 0.81 2.36
N GLY A 45 -6.73 1.52 2.51
CA GLY A 45 -7.46 2.07 1.37
C GLY A 45 -6.62 3.05 0.55
N LEU A 46 -5.86 3.93 1.22
CA LEU A 46 -4.92 4.84 0.57
C LEU A 46 -3.84 4.09 -0.21
N THR A 47 -3.30 3.02 0.36
CA THR A 47 -2.26 2.20 -0.29
C THR A 47 -2.80 1.55 -1.56
N GLN A 48 -4.02 1.03 -1.53
CA GLN A 48 -4.67 0.43 -2.69
C GLN A 48 -4.97 1.47 -3.78
N ALA A 49 -5.55 2.61 -3.41
CA ALA A 49 -5.82 3.69 -4.35
C ALA A 49 -4.55 4.19 -5.04
N MET A 50 -3.50 4.45 -4.25
CA MET A 50 -2.21 4.88 -4.80
C MET A 50 -1.54 3.80 -5.67
N ALA A 51 -1.67 2.52 -5.33
CA ALA A 51 -1.13 1.44 -6.16
C ALA A 51 -1.79 1.42 -7.55
N PHE A 52 -3.12 1.61 -7.58
CA PHE A 52 -3.87 1.68 -8.83
C PHE A 52 -3.49 2.91 -9.66
N GLU A 53 -3.50 4.10 -9.06
CA GLU A 53 -3.15 5.37 -9.74
C GLU A 53 -1.73 5.39 -10.30
N LEU A 54 -0.78 4.78 -9.59
CA LEU A 54 0.65 4.87 -9.92
C LEU A 54 1.17 3.68 -10.74
N ALA A 55 0.32 2.68 -11.02
CA ALA A 55 0.68 1.50 -11.81
C ALA A 55 1.22 1.88 -13.20
N ALA A 56 0.56 2.84 -13.87
CA ALA A 56 0.98 3.34 -15.19
C ALA A 56 2.39 3.96 -15.19
N HIS A 57 2.86 4.41 -14.03
CA HIS A 57 4.19 4.99 -13.85
C HIS A 57 5.24 3.99 -13.37
N LYS A 58 4.93 2.68 -13.37
CA LYS A 58 5.81 1.61 -12.86
C LYS A 58 6.20 1.82 -11.38
N ILE A 59 5.30 2.40 -10.59
CA ILE A 59 5.49 2.60 -9.16
C ILE A 59 4.56 1.65 -8.40
N ARG A 60 5.14 0.80 -7.55
CA ARG A 60 4.38 -0.11 -6.68
C ARG A 60 4.19 0.52 -5.31
N VAL A 61 3.01 0.37 -4.71
CA VAL A 61 2.72 0.89 -3.37
C VAL A 61 2.30 -0.26 -2.47
N ASN A 62 2.93 -0.40 -1.31
CA ASN A 62 2.66 -1.46 -0.33
C ASN A 62 2.52 -0.87 1.08
N ALA A 63 1.93 -1.64 2.00
CA ALA A 63 1.87 -1.29 3.41
C ALA A 63 2.39 -2.42 4.29
N VAL A 64 3.09 -2.07 5.37
CA VAL A 64 3.56 -3.02 6.40
C VAL A 64 2.83 -2.78 7.72
N CYS A 65 2.46 -3.84 8.43
CA CYS A 65 1.80 -3.74 9.74
C CYS A 65 2.77 -4.19 10.84
N PRO A 66 3.30 -3.28 11.68
CA PRO A 66 4.12 -3.67 12.82
C PRO A 66 3.25 -4.28 13.93
N SER A 67 3.78 -5.33 14.58
CA SER A 67 3.27 -5.97 15.79
C SER A 67 4.45 -6.36 16.69
N SER A 68 4.21 -6.62 17.98
CA SER A 68 5.22 -7.10 18.94
C SER A 68 5.72 -8.53 18.65
N THR A 69 5.14 -9.19 17.65
CA THR A 69 5.59 -10.46 17.05
C THR A 69 5.84 -10.24 15.56
N PRO A 70 6.82 -10.93 14.92
CA PRO A 70 7.15 -10.71 13.51
C PRO A 70 6.07 -11.31 12.60
N LEU A 71 4.90 -10.70 12.59
CA LEU A 71 3.88 -10.95 11.58
C LEU A 71 4.17 -10.02 10.42
N TYR A 72 4.89 -10.52 9.42
CA TYR A 72 4.89 -9.90 8.10
C TYR A 72 3.44 -9.85 7.63
N CYS A 73 2.84 -8.67 7.71
CA CYS A 73 1.61 -8.41 6.99
C CYS A 73 1.99 -8.19 5.52
N THR A 74 2.31 -9.28 4.84
CA THR A 74 2.15 -9.33 3.39
C THR A 74 0.65 -9.32 3.14
N VAL A 75 0.17 -8.30 2.44
CA VAL A 75 -1.12 -8.42 1.76
C VAL A 75 -0.86 -9.36 0.59
N SER A 76 -0.92 -10.67 0.86
CA SER A 76 -0.86 -11.71 -0.16
C SER A 76 -2.29 -12.07 -0.54
N GLY A 77 -2.63 -11.80 -1.80
CA GLY A 77 -3.98 -11.82 -2.36
C GLY A 77 -4.56 -10.40 -2.30
N GLU A 78 -4.24 -9.49 -3.21
CA GLU A 78 -4.25 -9.63 -4.65
C GLU A 78 -3.20 -8.70 -5.26
N VAL A 79 -2.48 -9.22 -6.26
CA VAL A 79 -1.56 -8.45 -7.09
C VAL A 79 -2.39 -7.43 -7.89
N ILE A 80 -2.72 -6.27 -7.30
CA ILE A 80 -3.01 -5.04 -8.09
C ILE A 80 -1.70 -4.26 -8.23
N ALA A 81 -0.63 -4.97 -8.57
CA ALA A 81 0.68 -4.44 -8.90
C ALA A 81 1.46 -5.48 -9.74
N ALA A 82 0.87 -5.97 -10.84
CA ALA A 82 1.61 -6.53 -11.99
C ALA A 82 0.73 -7.00 -13.15
N ARG A 83 -0.60 -7.14 -13.04
CA ARG A 83 -1.41 -7.59 -14.19
C ARG A 83 -1.64 -6.53 -15.28
N ALA A 84 -1.37 -5.26 -15.00
CA ALA A 84 -1.48 -4.20 -16.01
C ALA A 84 -0.21 -4.03 -16.88
N ILE A 85 0.89 -4.73 -16.57
CA ILE A 85 2.13 -4.66 -17.37
C ILE A 85 2.37 -5.91 -18.25
N ASP A 86 1.43 -6.85 -18.27
CA ASP A 86 1.58 -8.15 -18.95
C ASP A 86 0.58 -8.38 -20.11
N GLU A 87 -0.25 -7.38 -20.46
CA GLU A 87 -1.21 -7.48 -21.59
C GLU A 87 -0.80 -6.68 -22.85
N SER A 88 0.49 -6.33 -23.00
CA SER A 88 0.95 -5.56 -24.17
C SER A 88 2.29 -6.00 -24.75
N GLY A 89 2.48 -7.30 -25.00
CA GLY A 89 3.51 -7.77 -25.95
C GLY A 89 4.00 -9.19 -25.71
N GLY A 90 3.57 -10.11 -26.58
CA GLY A 90 4.13 -11.47 -26.70
C GLY A 90 3.09 -12.51 -27.05
#